data_AF-A0AAD7WQ73-F1
#
_entry.id   AF-A0AAD7WQ73-F1
#
_cell.length_a   1.000
_cell.length_b   1.000
_cell.length_c   1.000
_cell.angle_alpha   90.00
_cell.angle_beta   90.00
_cell.angle_gamma   90.00
#
_symmetry.space_group_name_H-M   'P 1'
#
loop_
_entity.id
_entity.type
_entity.pdbx_description
1 polymer ?
#
loop_
_entity_poly.entity_id
_entity_poly.type
_entity_poly.pdbx_seq_one_letter_code
_entity_poly.pdbx_strand_id
1 'polypeptide(L)'
;MDFDPLNQLLVCMVCGELQHSHSLAGVRGHIKEAHPDTLSLDPQDRRRILEAWDEQVFLRERFFSNQLQQHSSSLTGENQECPAEVEVLVDLEDSPALKNGKTSKTKSLKKV
;
A
#
# COMPACT_ATOMS: atom_id res chain seq x y z
N MET A 1 -19.83 5.44 6.45
CA MET A 1 -19.01 5.09 5.29
C MET A 1 -18.34 6.35 4.79
N ASP A 2 -17.08 6.24 4.42
CA ASP A 2 -16.31 7.26 3.71
C ASP A 2 -16.00 6.76 2.28
N PHE A 3 -15.61 7.63 1.34
CA PHE A 3 -15.32 7.22 -0.05
C PHE A 3 -13.82 7.33 -0.34
N ASP A 4 -13.20 6.23 -0.75
CA ASP A 4 -11.80 6.20 -1.18
C ASP A 4 -11.71 6.44 -2.71
N PRO A 5 -11.21 7.61 -3.16
CA PRO A 5 -11.10 7.91 -4.58
C PRO A 5 -10.02 7.09 -5.30
N LEU A 6 -9.02 6.55 -4.60
CA LEU A 6 -7.94 5.77 -5.21
C LEU A 6 -8.42 4.37 -5.57
N ASN A 7 -9.18 3.77 -4.65
CA ASN A 7 -9.72 2.42 -4.85
C ASN A 7 -11.11 2.44 -5.50
N GLN A 8 -11.74 3.61 -5.60
CA GLN A 8 -13.14 3.76 -6.00
C GLN A 8 -14.06 2.84 -5.18
N LEU A 9 -13.85 2.77 -3.87
CA LEU A 9 -14.59 1.91 -2.94
C LEU A 9 -15.11 2.72 -1.75
N LEU A 10 -16.11 2.17 -1.04
CA LEU A 10 -16.56 2.71 0.24
C LEU A 10 -15.75 2.14 1.38
N VAL A 11 -15.41 2.95 2.36
CA VAL A 11 -14.69 2.54 3.57
C VAL A 11 -15.62 2.58 4.76
N CYS A 12 -15.64 1.52 5.57
CA CYS A 12 -16.37 1.55 6.83
C CYS A 12 -15.64 2.40 7.86
N MET A 13 -16.32 3.39 8.44
CA MET A 13 -15.73 4.27 9.47
C MET A 13 -15.55 3.57 10.83
N VAL A 14 -16.07 2.36 10.99
CA VAL A 14 -16.00 1.59 12.24
C VAL A 14 -14.79 0.64 12.21
N CYS A 15 -14.61 -0.10 11.11
CA CYS A 15 -13.52 -1.09 10.98
C CYS A 15 -12.44 -0.73 9.96
N GLY A 16 -12.62 0.32 9.17
CA GLY A 16 -11.70 0.69 8.10
C GLY A 16 -11.72 -0.23 6.88
N GLU A 17 -12.65 -1.20 6.80
CA GLU A 17 -12.69 -2.15 5.68
C GLU A 17 -13.25 -1.52 4.40
N LEU A 18 -12.60 -1.82 3.27
CA LEU A 18 -13.03 -1.45 1.93
C LEU A 18 -14.18 -2.35 1.45
N GLN A 19 -15.29 -1.74 1.05
CA GLN A 19 -16.49 -2.38 0.57
C GLN A 19 -16.63 -2.20 -0.94
N HIS A 20 -16.76 -3.30 -1.66
CA HIS A 20 -16.96 -3.34 -3.11
C HIS A 20 -18.34 -2.82 -3.56
N SER A 21 -19.34 -2.83 -2.66
CA SER A 21 -20.70 -2.41 -2.98
C SER A 21 -20.93 -0.94 -2.63
N HIS A 22 -21.32 -0.15 -3.63
CA HIS A 22 -21.67 1.27 -3.46
C HIS A 22 -23.18 1.45 -3.21
N SER A 23 -23.92 0.34 -3.12
CA SER A 23 -25.35 0.37 -2.90
C SER A 23 -25.67 0.62 -1.42
N LEU A 24 -26.74 1.37 -1.15
CA LEU A 24 -27.24 1.54 0.22
C LEU A 24 -27.60 0.21 0.89
N ALA A 25 -28.04 -0.78 0.12
CA ALA A 25 -28.34 -2.12 0.62
C ALA A 25 -27.07 -2.84 1.10
N GLY A 26 -25.99 -2.80 0.32
CA GLY A 26 -24.69 -3.37 0.70
C GLY A 26 -24.10 -2.70 1.93
N VAL A 27 -24.11 -1.35 1.96
CA VAL A 27 -23.65 -0.57 3.11
C VAL A 27 -24.43 -0.92 4.39
N ARG A 28 -25.76 -1.02 4.29
CA ARG A 28 -26.61 -1.40 5.43
C ARG A 28 -26.42 -2.86 5.83
N GLY A 29 -26.19 -3.76 4.88
CA GLY A 29 -25.89 -5.17 5.13
C GLY A 29 -24.60 -5.32 5.94
N HIS A 30 -23.52 -4.67 5.48
CA HIS A 30 -22.24 -4.67 6.18
C HIS A 30 -22.37 -4.19 7.63
N ILE A 31 -23.05 -3.08 7.89
CA ILE A 31 -23.21 -2.57 9.27
C ILE A 31 -24.01 -3.57 10.13
N LYS A 32 -25.07 -4.18 9.59
CA LYS A 32 -25.88 -5.14 10.36
C LYS A 32 -25.12 -6.42 10.69
N GLU A 33 -24.26 -6.88 9.79
CA GLU A 33 -23.53 -8.13 9.94
C GLU A 33 -22.25 -7.95 10.77
N ALA A 34 -21.44 -6.95 10.44
CA ALA A 34 -20.14 -6.71 11.08
C ALA A 34 -20.23 -5.85 12.34
N HIS A 35 -21.20 -4.94 12.41
CA HIS A 35 -21.29 -3.92 13.45
C HIS A 35 -22.71 -3.73 14.03
N PRO A 36 -23.40 -4.81 14.45
CA PRO A 36 -24.77 -4.73 14.94
C PRO A 36 -24.92 -3.74 16.11
N ASP A 37 -23.93 -3.70 17.00
CA ASP A 37 -23.94 -2.83 18.19
C ASP A 37 -23.87 -1.35 17.85
N THR A 38 -23.33 -1.00 16.67
CA THR A 38 -23.25 0.41 16.25
C THR A 38 -24.62 1.02 15.91
N LEU A 39 -25.63 0.17 15.66
CA LEU A 39 -26.99 0.60 15.37
C LEU A 39 -27.71 1.19 16.59
N SER A 40 -27.35 0.75 17.79
CA SER A 40 -27.95 1.18 19.06
C SER A 40 -27.16 2.28 19.78
N LEU A 41 -26.05 2.76 19.21
CA LEU A 41 -25.24 3.81 19.81
C LEU A 41 -25.99 5.14 19.93
N ASP A 42 -25.76 5.81 21.06
CA ASP A 42 -26.21 7.18 21.31
C ASP A 42 -25.55 8.16 20.32
N PRO A 43 -26.19 9.29 19.97
CA PRO A 43 -25.56 10.31 19.14
C PRO A 43 -24.19 10.77 19.64
N GLN A 44 -23.92 10.76 20.95
CA GLN A 44 -22.59 11.09 21.47
C GLN A 44 -21.53 10.05 21.08
N ASP A 45 -21.85 8.76 21.18
CA ASP A 45 -20.92 7.69 20.80
C ASP A 45 -20.68 7.67 19.28
N ARG A 46 -21.72 7.95 18.50
CA ARG A 46 -21.57 8.10 17.05
C ARG A 46 -20.62 9.23 16.69
N ARG A 47 -20.65 10.36 17.42
CA ARG A 47 -19.70 11.45 17.22
C ARG A 47 -18.27 11.02 17.56
N ARG A 48 -18.07 10.28 18.66
CA ARG A 48 -16.74 9.77 19.02
C ARG A 48 -16.15 8.87 17.93
N ILE A 49 -16.97 8.04 17.28
CA ILE A 49 -16.51 7.22 16.14
C ILE A 49 -16.06 8.10 14.98
N LEU A 50 -16.81 9.17 14.66
CA LEU A 50 -16.42 10.10 13.60
C LEU A 50 -15.12 10.85 13.95
N GLU A 51 -14.98 11.33 15.18
CA GLU A 51 -13.77 12.01 15.66
C GLU A 51 -12.55 11.08 15.59
N ALA A 52 -12.70 9.83 16.04
CA ALA A 52 -11.65 8.83 15.95
C ALA A 52 -11.29 8.48 14.50
N TRP A 53 -12.28 8.43 13.62
CA TRP A 53 -12.07 8.23 12.18
C TRP A 53 -11.25 9.38 11.57
N ASP A 54 -11.62 10.63 11.86
CA ASP A 54 -10.91 11.81 11.36
C ASP A 54 -9.46 11.85 11.85
N GLU A 55 -9.21 11.52 13.12
CA GLU A 55 -7.85 11.39 13.67
C GLU A 55 -7.06 10.30 12.95
N GLN A 56 -7.67 9.13 12.70
CA GLN A 56 -7.04 8.03 11.97
C GLN A 56 -6.68 8.43 10.54
N VAL A 57 -7.58 9.10 9.82
CA VAL A 57 -7.33 9.60 8.45
C VAL A 57 -6.19 10.62 8.47
N PHE A 58 -6.20 11.57 9.40
CA PHE A 58 -5.15 12.57 9.55
C PHE A 58 -3.78 11.93 9.80
N LEU A 59 -3.69 10.94 10.70
CA LEU A 59 -2.44 10.25 10.99
C LEU A 59 -1.93 9.48 9.77
N ARG A 60 -2.82 8.81 9.04
CA ARG A 60 -2.50 8.09 7.81
C ARG A 60 -1.96 9.03 6.73
N GLU A 61 -2.63 10.15 6.49
CA GLU A 61 -2.18 11.17 5.52
C GLU A 61 -0.82 11.76 5.91
N ARG A 62 -0.66 12.14 7.18
CA ARG A 62 0.61 12.66 7.71
C ARG A 62 1.75 11.65 7.52
N PHE A 63 1.50 10.37 7.78
CA PHE A 63 2.48 9.33 7.53
C PHE A 63 2.89 9.28 6.07
N PHE A 64 1.94 9.28 5.13
CA PHE A 64 2.25 9.30 3.70
C PHE A 64 3.04 10.55 3.27
N SER A 65 2.65 11.74 3.75
CA SER A 65 3.37 12.98 3.46
C SER A 65 4.80 12.95 3.98
N ASN A 66 5.00 12.47 5.22
CA ASN A 66 6.33 12.33 5.80
C ASN A 66 7.19 11.34 5.00
N GLN A 67 6.65 10.16 4.66
CA GLN A 67 7.36 9.17 3.85
C GLN A 67 7.77 9.75 2.48
N LEU A 68 6.87 10.46 1.80
CA LEU A 68 7.19 11.09 0.52
C LEU A 68 8.29 12.15 0.64
N GLN A 69 8.27 12.94 1.71
CA GLN A 69 9.31 13.96 1.96
C GLN A 69 10.69 13.33 2.21
N GLN A 70 10.76 12.20 2.91
CA GLN A 70 12.03 11.50 3.14
C GLN A 70 12.66 10.96 1.84
N HIS A 71 11.85 10.49 0.89
CA HIS A 71 12.35 9.99 -0.39
C HIS A 71 12.65 11.11 -1.41
N SER A 72 12.02 12.28 -1.31
CA SER A 72 12.27 13.39 -2.25
C SER A 72 13.55 14.17 -1.94
N SER A 73 13.97 14.27 -0.67
CA SER A 73 15.24 14.90 -0.28
C SER A 73 16.48 14.08 -0.64
N SER A 74 16.34 12.80 -0.98
CA SER A 74 17.46 11.92 -1.36
C SER A 74 17.91 12.06 -2.82
N LEU A 75 17.26 12.91 -3.64
CA LEU A 75 17.57 13.07 -5.07
C LEU A 75 18.41 14.31 -5.39
N THR A 76 18.81 15.10 -4.40
CA THR A 76 19.69 16.27 -4.59
C THR A 76 20.67 16.41 -3.43
N GLY A 77 21.85 15.81 -3.56
CA GLY A 77 22.94 15.99 -2.59
C GLY A 77 24.13 15.08 -2.85
N GLU A 78 25.11 15.56 -3.61
CA GLU A 78 26.45 14.99 -3.68
C GLU A 78 27.14 15.02 -2.30
N ASN A 79 27.13 13.92 -1.54
CA ASN A 79 28.28 13.42 -0.77
C ASN A 79 27.94 12.10 -0.02
N GLN A 80 28.55 11.02 -0.49
CA GLN A 80 29.09 9.88 0.26
C GLN A 80 28.47 9.49 1.62
N GLU A 81 27.51 8.56 1.61
CA GLU A 81 27.51 7.33 2.41
C GLU A 81 26.61 6.31 1.69
N CYS A 82 27.05 5.07 1.56
CA CYS A 82 26.43 4.04 0.72
C CYS A 82 24.97 3.75 1.12
N PRO A 83 23.98 4.04 0.27
CA PRO A 83 22.61 3.60 0.51
C PRO A 83 22.54 2.10 0.22
N ALA A 84 22.16 1.30 1.21
CA ALA A 84 21.83 -0.10 0.97
C ALA A 84 20.60 -0.16 0.07
N GLU A 85 20.84 -0.27 -1.23
CA GLU A 85 19.82 -0.57 -2.24
C GLU A 85 19.24 -1.95 -1.93
N VAL A 86 18.01 -1.97 -1.40
CA VAL A 86 17.23 -3.20 -1.27
C VAL A 86 16.68 -3.54 -2.65
N GLU A 87 17.49 -4.27 -3.42
CA GLU A 87 16.99 -4.95 -4.61
C GLU A 87 15.98 -6.01 -4.15
N VAL A 88 14.70 -5.76 -4.41
CA VAL A 88 13.67 -6.79 -4.24
C VAL A 88 13.86 -7.78 -5.38
N LEU A 89 14.67 -8.80 -5.14
CA LEU A 89 14.77 -9.95 -6.05
C LEU A 89 13.42 -10.67 -6.00
N VAL A 90 12.65 -10.57 -7.08
CA VAL A 90 11.44 -11.37 -7.24
C VAL A 90 11.92 -12.79 -7.47
N ASP A 91 11.86 -13.64 -6.45
CA ASP A 91 12.21 -15.06 -6.58
C ASP A 91 11.31 -15.71 -7.63
N LEU A 92 11.87 -15.94 -8.80
CA LEU A 92 11.29 -16.77 -9.84
C LEU A 92 12.08 -18.09 -9.91
N GLU A 93 11.80 -19.01 -8.99
CA GLU A 93 12.17 -20.43 -9.11
C GLU A 93 10.97 -21.25 -8.62
N ASP A 94 10.54 -22.36 -9.25
CA ASP A 94 11.36 -23.45 -9.80
C ASP A 94 10.57 -24.27 -10.84
N SER A 95 11.19 -24.58 -11.99
CA SER A 95 11.01 -25.89 -12.63
C SER A 95 12.17 -26.18 -13.61
N PRO A 96 12.92 -27.29 -13.45
CA PRO A 96 14.20 -27.49 -14.13
C PRO A 96 14.07 -28.37 -15.37
N ALA A 97 14.84 -28.07 -16.44
CA ALA A 97 15.52 -29.10 -17.25
C ALA A 97 16.39 -28.53 -18.39
N LEU A 98 17.68 -28.87 -18.29
CA LEU A 98 18.56 -29.40 -19.36
C LEU A 98 19.31 -28.47 -20.34
N LYS A 99 20.64 -28.64 -20.21
CA LYS A 99 21.70 -28.93 -21.22
C LYS A 99 22.31 -27.81 -22.10
N ASN A 100 23.52 -27.43 -21.68
CA ASN A 100 24.79 -27.35 -22.43
C ASN A 100 24.79 -26.91 -23.90
N GLY A 101 25.46 -25.79 -24.18
CA GLY A 101 26.02 -25.46 -25.49
C GLY A 101 26.95 -24.25 -25.46
N LYS A 102 28.26 -24.48 -25.40
CA LYS A 102 29.34 -23.47 -25.38
C LYS A 102 29.29 -22.55 -26.61
N THR A 103 29.30 -21.23 -26.41
CA THR A 103 29.53 -20.24 -27.49
C THR A 103 30.96 -19.70 -27.46
N SER A 104 31.64 -19.90 -28.60
CA SER A 104 32.59 -19.02 -29.27
C SER A 104 33.53 -18.13 -28.45
N LYS A 105 34.82 -18.50 -28.44
CA LYS A 105 35.92 -17.63 -28.04
C LYS A 105 36.53 -16.95 -29.27
N THR A 106 36.16 -15.71 -29.54
CA THR A 106 36.94 -14.82 -30.41
C THR A 106 37.92 -14.04 -29.53
N LYS A 107 39.20 -14.40 -29.59
CA LYS A 107 40.28 -13.61 -29.00
C LYS A 107 40.70 -12.53 -30.00
N SER A 108 40.50 -11.28 -29.60
CA SER A 108 41.25 -10.13 -30.11
C SER A 108 42.72 -10.28 -29.75
N LEU A 109 43.65 -9.93 -30.64
CA LEU A 109 44.98 -9.49 -30.22
C LEU A 109 45.64 -8.61 -31.30
N LYS A 110 45.84 -7.33 -30.93
CA LYS A 110 46.75 -6.36 -31.54
C LYS A 110 48.20 -6.70 -31.20
N LYS A 111 49.12 -6.64 -32.18
CA LYS A 111 50.56 -6.27 -32.11
C LYS A 111 51.16 -6.55 -33.51
N VAL A 112 52.01 -5.77 -34.15
CA VAL A 112 52.85 -4.62 -33.80
C VAL A 112 52.99 -3.74 -35.04
#